data_AF-A0AAJ6CYK6-F1
#
_entry.id   AF-A0AAJ6CYK6-F1
#
_cell.length_a   1.000
_cell.length_b   1.000
_cell.length_c   1.000
_cell.angle_alpha   90.00
_cell.angle_beta   90.00
_cell.angle_gamma   90.00
#
_symmetry.space_group_name_H-M   'P 1'
#
loop_
_entity.id
_entity.type
_entity.pdbx_description
1 polymer ?
#
loop_
_entity_poly.entity_id
_entity_poly.type
_entity_poly.pdbx_seq_one_letter_code
_entity_poly.pdbx_strand_id
1 'polypeptide(L)'
;MYFMALATDYDGTLAHNGLVAASTLSALEKLKRSGRKLILVTGRELSDLKESFREIGLFDKVVAENGALIYTPASEEERTISPSPSTDLVNRLKKRGVKPLSVGRSIVATWEPHQATVLDVIKKLGLELEIIFNKGAVMILPSGINKATGLAAALADLRLSPNNVVAVGDAENDHAFLRAAGLSVAVANALPSVKETADLVTKGARGKGVEDLIRKLIKLDHLIVRKRSRGILLGTAHGKKVYLSPVATVLIAGSSGIGKSTLATALTERLVEKGLQFCIFDPEGDYDGLQGAVPLGDASSPPSKDQLLELIDKPGTNIVVNGLALQVDERPDFFAELLPGLGNVRYRTARPNWLIIDEAHHLLPKKREDTRAVLSLELPGTVLITVHPEAISTGVLRLVTVVIALGPKAKGVIKTFCKEAGLEVPRSIPTPKGDRVLLWRPRDDKKPFTVKPIEPDQSLKRHSRKYAEGELDEAGSFYFTGPKKAMNLRAHNLIIFAQMAEGIDDETWEYHLRAGDYSKWFRQQIRDKDLARETAEAEKDKRLSPEESRKLVLEAVRRRYTAPATAPEK
;
A
#
# COMPACT_ATOMS: atom_id res chain seq x y z
N MET A 1 -17.41 3.04 1.97
CA MET A 1 -17.01 4.19 1.12
C MET A 1 -15.54 4.02 0.79
N TYR A 2 -15.13 4.12 -0.48
CA TYR A 2 -13.72 4.00 -0.87
C TYR A 2 -13.14 5.35 -1.25
N PHE A 3 -13.82 6.11 -2.11
CA PHE A 3 -13.41 7.49 -2.39
C PHE A 3 -13.86 8.41 -1.27
N MET A 4 -12.89 9.06 -0.62
CA MET A 4 -13.07 9.92 0.55
C MET A 4 -13.21 11.39 0.18
N ALA A 5 -12.71 11.81 -0.98
CA ALA A 5 -12.77 13.20 -1.42
C ALA A 5 -13.01 13.35 -2.92
N LEU A 6 -13.63 14.47 -3.28
CA LEU A 6 -13.64 15.02 -4.63
C LEU A 6 -12.77 16.28 -4.64
N ALA A 7 -11.67 16.22 -5.38
CA ALA A 7 -10.89 17.37 -5.76
C ALA A 7 -11.35 17.83 -7.15
N THR A 8 -11.66 19.11 -7.31
CA THR A 8 -12.24 19.61 -8.55
C THR A 8 -11.58 20.91 -8.95
N ASP A 9 -11.28 21.03 -10.24
CA ASP A 9 -10.94 22.31 -10.83
C ASP A 9 -12.14 23.28 -10.79
N TYR A 10 -11.87 24.59 -10.85
CA TYR A 10 -12.89 25.62 -10.87
C TYR A 10 -13.36 25.99 -12.29
N ASP A 11 -12.49 26.62 -13.08
CA ASP A 11 -12.84 27.28 -14.35
C ASP A 11 -12.97 26.29 -15.51
N GLY A 12 -14.18 26.11 -16.04
CA GLY A 12 -14.44 25.12 -17.10
C GLY A 12 -14.75 23.73 -16.56
N THR A 13 -14.67 23.55 -15.24
CA THR A 13 -15.03 22.31 -14.54
C THR A 13 -16.25 22.49 -13.64
N LEU A 14 -16.21 23.34 -12.62
CA LEU A 14 -17.39 23.70 -11.82
C LEU A 14 -18.13 24.89 -12.43
N ALA A 15 -17.38 25.93 -12.77
CA ALA A 15 -17.89 27.22 -13.17
C ALA A 15 -17.92 27.38 -14.69
N HIS A 16 -18.89 28.16 -15.16
CA HIS A 16 -18.92 28.71 -16.50
C HIS A 16 -18.96 30.23 -16.40
N ASN A 17 -17.96 30.91 -16.99
CA ASN A 17 -17.81 32.36 -16.90
C ASN A 17 -17.76 32.86 -15.44
N GLY A 18 -17.06 32.13 -14.57
CA GLY A 18 -16.94 32.44 -13.14
C GLY A 18 -18.18 32.13 -12.30
N LEU A 19 -19.26 31.61 -12.88
CA LEU A 19 -20.50 31.29 -12.15
C LEU A 19 -20.71 29.78 -12.00
N VAL A 20 -21.09 29.35 -10.79
CA VAL A 20 -21.47 27.97 -10.49
C VAL A 20 -22.98 27.85 -10.41
N ALA A 21 -23.56 26.91 -11.16
CA ALA A 21 -25.01 26.69 -11.15
C ALA A 21 -25.51 26.17 -9.79
N ALA A 22 -26.69 26.61 -9.37
CA ALA A 22 -27.32 26.17 -8.11
C ALA A 22 -27.49 24.64 -8.02
N SER A 23 -27.74 23.96 -9.14
CA SER A 23 -27.81 22.50 -9.19
C SER A 23 -26.47 21.82 -8.89
N THR A 24 -25.36 22.43 -9.34
CA THR A 24 -24.00 21.96 -9.05
C THR A 24 -23.70 22.15 -7.57
N LEU A 25 -24.04 23.31 -6.99
CA LEU A 25 -23.92 23.56 -5.55
C LEU A 25 -24.69 22.53 -4.73
N SER A 26 -25.96 22.27 -5.08
CA SER A 26 -26.76 21.24 -4.41
C SER A 26 -26.13 19.84 -4.51
N ALA A 27 -25.48 19.51 -5.64
CA ALA A 27 -24.77 18.25 -5.77
C ALA A 27 -23.52 18.20 -4.87
N LEU A 28 -22.73 19.26 -4.82
CA LEU A 28 -21.58 19.37 -3.92
C LEU A 28 -22.00 19.22 -2.45
N GLU A 29 -23.08 19.88 -2.03
CA GLU A 29 -23.64 19.70 -0.69
C GLU A 29 -24.05 18.26 -0.41
N LYS A 30 -24.72 17.59 -1.37
CA LYS A 30 -25.09 16.18 -1.23
C LYS A 30 -23.86 15.29 -1.08
N LEU A 31 -22.78 15.60 -1.78
CA LEU A 31 -21.51 14.90 -1.62
C LEU A 31 -20.95 15.10 -0.20
N LYS A 32 -20.92 16.35 0.29
CA LYS A 32 -20.44 16.66 1.64
C LYS A 32 -21.26 15.95 2.72
N ARG A 33 -22.60 15.93 2.59
CA ARG A 33 -23.51 15.20 3.49
C ARG A 33 -23.29 13.68 3.47
N SER A 34 -22.67 13.13 2.43
CA SER A 34 -22.29 11.71 2.39
C SER A 34 -21.06 11.36 3.25
N GLY A 35 -20.45 12.36 3.91
CA GLY A 35 -19.23 12.21 4.72
C GLY A 35 -17.93 12.43 3.93
N ARG A 36 -18.03 12.70 2.63
CA ARG A 36 -16.87 12.96 1.76
C ARG A 36 -16.40 14.40 1.86
N LYS A 37 -15.11 14.59 1.59
CA LYS A 37 -14.44 15.88 1.57
C LYS A 37 -14.51 16.54 0.20
N LEU A 38 -14.56 17.86 0.18
CA LEU A 38 -14.50 18.68 -1.02
C LEU A 38 -13.21 19.49 -1.02
N ILE A 39 -12.46 19.39 -2.11
CA ILE A 39 -11.22 20.13 -2.32
C ILE A 39 -11.35 20.93 -3.62
N LEU A 40 -11.25 22.25 -3.55
CA LEU A 40 -11.23 23.09 -4.74
C LEU A 40 -9.78 23.27 -5.16
N VAL A 41 -9.48 23.12 -6.45
CA VAL A 41 -8.13 23.32 -6.99
C VAL A 41 -8.22 24.33 -8.12
N THR A 42 -7.45 25.41 -8.10
CA THR A 42 -7.59 26.47 -9.09
C THR A 42 -6.29 27.22 -9.33
N GLY A 43 -6.19 27.78 -10.55
CA GLY A 43 -5.13 28.75 -10.89
C GLY A 43 -5.41 30.16 -10.39
N ARG A 44 -6.63 30.45 -9.92
CA ARG A 44 -7.04 31.79 -9.47
C ARG A 44 -6.31 32.20 -8.19
N GLU A 45 -6.11 33.51 -8.07
CA GLU A 45 -5.77 34.13 -6.80
C GLU A 45 -6.92 34.01 -5.81
N LEU A 46 -6.60 33.84 -4.53
CA LEU A 46 -7.61 33.61 -3.50
C LEU A 46 -8.57 34.80 -3.33
N SER A 47 -8.08 36.03 -3.51
CA SER A 47 -8.89 37.25 -3.45
C SER A 47 -9.97 37.26 -4.54
N ASP A 48 -9.59 37.06 -5.81
CA ASP A 48 -10.52 36.97 -6.94
C ASP A 48 -11.51 35.81 -6.77
N LEU A 49 -11.03 34.67 -6.26
CA LEU A 49 -11.90 33.53 -5.99
C LEU A 49 -12.95 33.83 -4.91
N LYS A 50 -12.56 34.49 -3.80
CA LYS A 50 -13.50 34.88 -2.73
C LYS A 50 -14.56 35.87 -3.21
N GLU A 51 -14.20 36.76 -4.13
CA GLU A 51 -15.13 37.72 -4.74
C GLU A 51 -16.10 37.05 -5.71
N SER A 52 -15.59 36.17 -6.57
CA SER A 52 -16.38 35.51 -7.62
C SER A 52 -17.18 34.29 -7.14
N PHE A 53 -16.77 33.64 -6.06
CA PHE A 53 -17.38 32.41 -5.55
C PHE A 53 -17.64 32.49 -4.03
N ARG A 54 -18.82 32.99 -3.67
CA ARG A 54 -19.21 33.20 -2.27
C ARG A 54 -19.38 31.89 -1.49
N GLU A 55 -19.69 30.79 -2.17
CA GLU A 55 -19.86 29.47 -1.59
C GLU A 55 -18.54 28.71 -1.37
N ILE A 56 -17.39 29.40 -1.37
CA ILE A 56 -16.07 28.83 -1.06
C ILE A 56 -16.04 28.08 0.28
N GLY A 57 -16.88 28.49 1.25
CA GLY A 57 -17.08 27.82 2.54
C GLY A 57 -17.61 26.37 2.44
N LEU A 58 -18.13 25.96 1.29
CA LEU A 58 -18.54 24.59 1.06
C LEU A 58 -17.36 23.61 1.03
N PHE A 59 -16.15 24.08 0.72
CA PHE A 59 -14.96 23.24 0.57
C PHE A 59 -14.24 23.03 1.92
N ASP A 60 -13.66 21.84 2.11
CA ASP A 60 -12.81 21.54 3.27
C ASP A 60 -11.41 22.14 3.11
N LYS A 61 -10.91 22.19 1.87
CA LYS A 61 -9.64 22.84 1.50
C LYS A 61 -9.76 23.49 0.12
N VAL A 62 -9.03 24.58 -0.08
CA VAL A 62 -8.87 25.26 -1.37
C VAL A 62 -7.38 25.33 -1.68
N VAL A 63 -7.00 24.80 -2.82
CA VAL A 63 -5.68 24.90 -3.43
C VAL A 63 -5.75 26.01 -4.47
N ALA A 64 -5.30 27.20 -4.12
CA ALA A 64 -5.31 28.39 -4.97
C ALA A 64 -3.93 28.62 -5.61
N GLU A 65 -3.85 29.62 -6.50
CA GLU A 65 -2.60 30.05 -7.13
C GLU A 65 -1.84 28.89 -7.79
N ASN A 66 -2.59 28.02 -8.47
CA ASN A 66 -2.09 26.85 -9.19
C ASN A 66 -1.26 25.91 -8.31
N GLY A 67 -1.58 25.82 -7.01
CA GLY A 67 -0.91 24.93 -6.07
C GLY A 67 -0.01 25.61 -5.05
N ALA A 68 0.20 26.92 -5.15
CA ALA A 68 1.13 27.64 -4.28
C ALA A 68 0.52 28.04 -2.92
N LEU A 69 -0.81 28.06 -2.81
CA LEU A 69 -1.52 28.53 -1.63
C LEU A 69 -2.60 27.53 -1.20
N ILE A 70 -2.60 27.16 0.08
CA ILE A 70 -3.67 26.41 0.73
C ILE A 70 -4.50 27.36 1.56
N TYR A 71 -5.81 27.33 1.37
CA TYR A 71 -6.79 28.03 2.19
C TYR A 71 -7.74 27.05 2.84
N THR A 72 -8.02 27.26 4.12
CA THR A 72 -8.96 26.45 4.90
C THR A 72 -10.21 27.28 5.19
N PRO A 73 -11.32 27.10 4.45
CA PRO A 73 -12.48 27.98 4.59
C PRO A 73 -13.10 28.01 6.00
N ALA A 74 -13.02 26.91 6.74
CA ALA A 74 -13.60 26.81 8.08
C ALA A 74 -12.86 27.65 9.14
N SER A 75 -11.54 27.84 9.00
CA SER A 75 -10.71 28.62 9.93
C SER A 75 -10.21 29.95 9.34
N GLU A 76 -10.49 30.17 8.05
CA GLU A 76 -9.93 31.24 7.23
C GLU A 76 -8.38 31.29 7.16
N GLU A 77 -7.72 30.20 7.53
CA GLU A 77 -6.25 30.10 7.52
C GLU A 77 -5.70 30.03 6.08
N GLU A 78 -4.70 30.86 5.80
CA GLU A 78 -3.91 30.87 4.56
C GLU A 78 -2.50 30.31 4.85
N ARG A 79 -2.08 29.30 4.08
CA ARG A 79 -0.74 28.69 4.18
C ARG A 79 -0.10 28.62 2.80
N THR A 80 0.98 29.35 2.59
CA THR A 80 1.78 29.27 1.37
C THR A 80 2.65 28.01 1.36
N ILE A 81 2.79 27.39 0.19
CA ILE A 81 3.67 26.23 -0.03
C ILE A 81 5.00 26.68 -0.64
N SER A 82 5.06 27.91 -1.16
CA SER A 82 6.25 28.46 -1.79
C SER A 82 6.50 29.91 -1.38
N PRO A 83 7.72 30.42 -1.59
CA PRO A 83 8.04 31.83 -1.34
C PRO A 83 7.16 32.78 -2.17
N SER A 84 7.09 34.05 -1.74
CA SER A 84 6.45 35.10 -2.50
C SER A 84 7.25 35.48 -3.75
N PRO A 85 6.61 36.05 -4.79
CA PRO A 85 7.30 36.44 -6.00
C PRO A 85 8.37 37.49 -5.74
N SER A 86 9.49 37.40 -6.46
CA SER A 86 10.54 38.41 -6.40
C SER A 86 10.00 39.79 -6.79
N THR A 87 10.22 40.78 -5.93
CA THR A 87 9.86 42.18 -6.20
C THR A 87 10.61 42.73 -7.42
N ASP A 88 11.87 42.32 -7.64
CA ASP A 88 12.63 42.74 -8.82
C ASP A 88 12.06 42.15 -10.11
N LEU A 89 11.62 40.88 -10.09
CA LEU A 89 10.92 40.26 -11.21
C LEU A 89 9.67 41.08 -11.59
N VAL A 90 8.78 41.32 -10.62
CA VAL A 90 7.54 42.07 -10.84
C VAL A 90 7.83 43.46 -11.38
N ASN A 91 8.79 44.17 -10.79
CA ASN A 91 9.15 45.53 -11.21
C ASN A 91 9.72 45.56 -12.64
N ARG A 92 10.56 44.58 -13.02
CA ARG A 92 11.09 44.51 -14.38
C ARG A 92 10.03 44.16 -15.42
N LEU A 93 9.10 43.25 -15.10
CA LEU A 93 7.97 42.95 -15.98
C LEU A 93 7.10 44.19 -16.20
N LYS A 94 6.78 44.93 -15.12
CA LYS A 94 6.04 46.21 -15.22
C LYS A 94 6.79 47.23 -16.07
N LYS A 95 8.10 47.41 -15.86
CA LYS A 95 8.95 48.34 -16.65
C LYS A 95 9.00 47.97 -18.13
N ARG A 96 8.86 46.68 -18.46
CA ARG A 96 8.80 46.20 -19.85
C ARG A 96 7.41 46.23 -20.47
N GLY A 97 6.43 46.84 -19.80
CA GLY A 97 5.09 47.00 -20.34
C GLY A 97 4.23 45.74 -20.33
N VAL A 98 4.61 44.70 -19.56
CA VAL A 98 3.80 43.49 -19.41
C VAL A 98 2.49 43.86 -18.70
N LYS A 99 1.38 43.80 -19.45
CA LYS A 99 0.03 44.08 -18.97
C LYS A 99 -0.99 43.19 -19.70
N PRO A 100 -2.03 42.68 -19.01
CA PRO A 100 -2.22 42.78 -17.56
C PRO A 100 -1.19 41.93 -16.80
N LEU A 101 -0.89 42.32 -15.56
CA LEU A 101 0.03 41.61 -14.67
C LEU A 101 -0.62 41.49 -13.30
N SER A 102 -0.86 40.25 -12.89
CA SER A 102 -1.43 39.87 -11.61
C SER A 102 -0.34 39.30 -10.71
N VAL A 103 -0.39 39.60 -9.42
CA VAL A 103 0.62 39.19 -8.43
C VAL A 103 -0.12 38.69 -7.20
N GLY A 104 -0.16 37.38 -7.03
CA GLY A 104 -0.70 36.73 -5.85
C GLY A 104 0.32 36.61 -4.72
N ARG A 105 0.03 35.72 -3.76
CA ARG A 105 0.90 35.45 -2.61
C ARG A 105 2.21 34.80 -3.04
N SER A 106 2.15 33.96 -4.08
CA SER A 106 3.26 33.15 -4.59
C SER A 106 3.28 33.01 -6.12
N ILE A 107 2.21 33.41 -6.81
CA ILE A 107 2.10 33.39 -8.28
C ILE A 107 2.27 34.79 -8.89
N VAL A 108 2.85 34.86 -10.08
CA VAL A 108 2.70 36.01 -10.99
C VAL A 108 2.00 35.52 -12.24
N ALA A 109 0.97 36.22 -12.71
CA ALA A 109 0.23 35.82 -13.91
C ALA A 109 0.12 36.98 -14.90
N THR A 110 0.23 36.64 -16.18
CA THR A 110 -0.01 37.54 -17.31
C THR A 110 -0.68 36.74 -18.43
N TRP A 111 -0.74 37.29 -19.64
CA TRP A 111 -1.37 36.66 -20.79
C TRP A 111 -0.42 36.66 -21.98
N GLU A 112 -0.69 35.80 -22.95
CA GLU A 112 -0.03 35.86 -24.24
C GLU A 112 -0.22 37.25 -24.89
N PRO A 113 0.79 37.78 -25.61
CA PRO A 113 2.04 37.13 -26.02
C PRO A 113 3.24 37.41 -25.08
N HIS A 114 3.03 37.72 -23.79
CA HIS A 114 4.12 38.16 -22.90
C HIS A 114 5.12 37.07 -22.47
N GLN A 115 4.93 35.81 -22.86
CA GLN A 115 5.77 34.67 -22.45
C GLN A 115 7.26 34.85 -22.75
N ALA A 116 7.60 35.44 -23.90
CA ALA A 116 9.00 35.66 -24.28
C ALA A 116 9.67 36.72 -23.38
N THR A 117 8.94 37.80 -23.07
CA THR A 117 9.41 38.85 -22.16
C THR A 117 9.59 38.31 -20.75
N VAL A 118 8.66 37.47 -20.28
CA VAL A 118 8.74 36.80 -18.98
C VAL A 118 9.99 35.93 -18.90
N LEU A 119 10.20 35.05 -19.89
CA LEU A 119 11.35 34.15 -19.91
C LEU A 119 12.69 34.91 -19.93
N ASP A 120 12.80 35.99 -20.71
CA ASP A 120 14.01 36.80 -20.75
C ASP A 120 14.30 37.48 -19.40
N VAL A 121 13.27 37.97 -18.69
CA VAL A 121 13.46 38.56 -17.36
C VAL A 121 13.87 37.50 -16.34
N ILE A 122 13.24 36.33 -16.34
CA ILE A 122 13.61 35.19 -15.47
C ILE A 122 15.09 34.84 -15.67
N LYS A 123 15.52 34.68 -16.94
CA LYS A 123 16.91 34.37 -17.29
C LYS A 123 17.90 35.44 -16.84
N LYS A 124 17.59 36.72 -17.07
CA LYS A 124 18.45 37.85 -16.69
C LYS A 124 18.62 37.99 -15.18
N LEU A 125 17.64 37.54 -14.41
CA LEU A 125 17.69 37.54 -12.95
C LEU A 125 18.25 36.25 -12.37
N GLY A 126 18.51 35.23 -13.18
CA GLY A 126 18.98 33.92 -12.70
C GLY A 126 17.97 33.23 -11.76
N LEU A 127 16.66 33.44 -11.98
CA LEU A 127 15.63 32.86 -11.12
C LEU A 127 15.23 31.46 -11.59
N GLU A 128 15.04 30.54 -10.65
CA GLU A 128 14.57 29.17 -10.92
C GLU A 128 13.04 29.07 -10.92
N LEU A 129 12.42 29.76 -11.89
CA LEU A 129 10.96 29.83 -12.04
C LEU A 129 10.49 29.07 -13.28
N GLU A 130 9.30 28.49 -13.16
CA GLU A 130 8.62 27.77 -14.23
C GLU A 130 7.50 28.64 -14.83
N ILE A 131 7.33 28.56 -16.15
CA ILE A 131 6.21 29.18 -16.87
C ILE A 131 5.19 28.10 -17.20
N ILE A 132 3.98 28.24 -16.68
CA ILE A 132 2.85 27.33 -16.88
C ILE A 132 1.79 28.02 -17.72
N PHE A 133 1.30 27.33 -18.76
CA PHE A 133 0.27 27.83 -19.65
C PHE A 133 -1.11 27.26 -19.26
N ASN A 134 -2.15 28.10 -19.37
CA ASN A 134 -3.53 27.67 -19.22
C ASN A 134 -4.46 28.55 -20.08
N LYS A 135 -4.93 28.03 -21.21
CA LYS A 135 -5.91 28.74 -22.08
C LYS A 135 -5.48 30.20 -22.40
N GLY A 136 -4.21 30.41 -22.72
CA GLY A 136 -3.63 31.72 -23.05
C GLY A 136 -3.12 32.55 -21.85
N ALA A 137 -3.39 32.11 -20.61
CA ALA A 137 -2.75 32.66 -19.43
C ALA A 137 -1.32 32.13 -19.29
N VAL A 138 -0.40 33.01 -18.87
CA VAL A 138 1.01 32.73 -18.62
C VAL A 138 1.24 32.90 -17.13
N MET A 139 1.41 31.80 -16.42
CA MET A 139 1.58 31.74 -14.97
C MET A 139 3.05 31.48 -14.63
N ILE A 140 3.62 32.23 -13.69
CA ILE A 140 5.00 32.14 -13.25
C ILE A 140 5.01 31.71 -11.79
N LEU A 141 5.65 30.58 -11.51
CA LEU A 141 5.70 29.94 -10.21
C LEU A 141 7.11 29.41 -9.91
N PRO A 142 7.46 29.19 -8.64
CA PRO A 142 8.65 28.44 -8.29
C PRO A 142 8.63 27.02 -8.88
N SER A 143 9.81 26.53 -9.28
CA SER A 143 9.95 25.19 -9.87
C SER A 143 9.37 24.10 -8.96
N GLY A 144 8.57 23.20 -9.53
CA GLY A 144 7.92 22.11 -8.78
C GLY A 144 6.58 22.48 -8.12
N ILE A 145 6.16 23.75 -8.17
CA ILE A 145 4.85 24.18 -7.67
C ILE A 145 3.80 24.07 -8.77
N ASN A 146 2.80 23.22 -8.55
CA ASN A 146 1.67 23.03 -9.46
C ASN A 146 0.45 22.48 -8.71
N LYS A 147 -0.68 22.34 -9.41
CA LYS A 147 -1.93 21.84 -8.81
C LYS A 147 -1.78 20.48 -8.12
N ALA A 148 -0.86 19.61 -8.59
CA ALA A 148 -0.63 18.31 -7.98
C ALA A 148 0.11 18.42 -6.64
N THR A 149 1.14 19.25 -6.54
CA THR A 149 1.86 19.47 -5.27
C THR A 149 0.99 20.22 -4.26
N GLY A 150 0.17 21.17 -4.71
CA GLY A 150 -0.87 21.79 -3.89
C GLY A 150 -1.93 20.79 -3.39
N LEU A 151 -2.42 19.90 -4.26
CA LEU A 151 -3.32 18.82 -3.85
C LEU A 151 -2.65 17.91 -2.80
N ALA A 152 -1.40 17.52 -3.01
CA ALA A 152 -0.67 16.67 -2.06
C ALA A 152 -0.58 17.32 -0.67
N ALA A 153 -0.29 18.62 -0.60
CA ALA A 153 -0.28 19.37 0.66
C ALA A 153 -1.67 19.44 1.31
N ALA A 154 -2.74 19.67 0.53
CA ALA A 154 -4.10 19.66 1.05
C ALA A 154 -4.52 18.28 1.59
N LEU A 155 -4.11 17.20 0.92
CA LEU A 155 -4.39 15.84 1.36
C LEU A 155 -3.61 15.46 2.61
N ALA A 156 -2.38 15.96 2.77
CA ALA A 156 -1.62 15.80 4.01
C ALA A 156 -2.35 16.44 5.20
N ASP A 157 -2.85 17.68 5.06
CA ASP A 157 -3.64 18.36 6.10
C ASP A 157 -4.91 17.57 6.45
N LEU A 158 -5.56 16.99 5.44
CA LEU A 158 -6.78 16.20 5.61
C LEU A 158 -6.50 14.74 6.05
N ARG A 159 -5.22 14.34 6.13
CA ARG A 159 -4.78 12.96 6.40
C ARG A 159 -5.39 11.93 5.43
N LEU A 160 -5.60 12.31 4.17
CA LEU A 160 -6.18 11.45 3.14
C LEU A 160 -5.11 10.86 2.23
N SER A 161 -5.32 9.63 1.77
CA SER A 161 -4.50 9.03 0.71
C SER A 161 -4.95 9.52 -0.66
N PRO A 162 -4.04 9.91 -1.57
CA PRO A 162 -4.39 10.26 -2.94
C PRO A 162 -5.15 9.15 -3.67
N ASN A 163 -4.86 7.88 -3.35
CA ASN A 163 -5.57 6.70 -3.90
C ASN A 163 -7.07 6.67 -3.60
N ASN A 164 -7.52 7.43 -2.60
CA ASN A 164 -8.92 7.56 -2.19
C ASN A 164 -9.55 8.89 -2.65
N VAL A 165 -8.91 9.61 -3.57
CA VAL A 165 -9.38 10.90 -4.10
C VAL A 165 -9.83 10.74 -5.54
N VAL A 166 -10.90 11.45 -5.88
CA VAL A 166 -11.34 11.65 -7.27
C VAL A 166 -10.95 13.07 -7.68
N ALA A 167 -10.16 13.22 -8.73
CA ALA A 167 -9.85 14.50 -9.32
C ALA A 167 -10.68 14.72 -10.59
N VAL A 168 -11.24 15.92 -10.77
CA VAL A 168 -11.96 16.31 -11.98
C VAL A 168 -11.44 17.63 -12.54
N GLY A 169 -11.20 17.69 -13.85
CA GLY A 169 -10.60 18.84 -14.54
C GLY A 169 -10.95 18.91 -16.02
N ASP A 170 -10.46 19.95 -16.69
CA ASP A 170 -10.78 20.23 -18.10
C ASP A 170 -9.61 20.72 -18.97
N ALA A 171 -8.52 21.20 -18.37
CA ALA A 171 -7.43 21.90 -19.07
C ALA A 171 -6.07 21.22 -18.94
N GLU A 172 -5.09 21.69 -19.71
CA GLU A 172 -3.74 21.09 -19.80
C GLU A 172 -2.94 21.17 -18.49
N ASN A 173 -3.12 22.22 -17.69
CA ASN A 173 -2.51 22.31 -16.35
C ASN A 173 -3.12 21.33 -15.32
N ASP A 174 -4.21 20.64 -15.66
CA ASP A 174 -4.83 19.63 -14.79
C ASP A 174 -4.16 18.25 -14.92
N HIS A 175 -3.33 18.00 -15.93
CA HIS A 175 -2.77 16.67 -16.17
C HIS A 175 -2.04 16.08 -14.96
N ALA A 176 -1.17 16.86 -14.31
CA ALA A 176 -0.44 16.41 -13.12
C ALA A 176 -1.40 16.18 -11.94
N PHE A 177 -2.35 17.09 -11.75
CA PHE A 177 -3.37 17.04 -10.71
C PHE A 177 -4.29 15.81 -10.84
N LEU A 178 -4.75 15.53 -12.05
CA LEU A 178 -5.57 14.38 -12.38
C LEU A 178 -4.82 13.07 -12.13
N ARG A 179 -3.55 12.97 -12.55
CA ARG A 179 -2.72 11.79 -12.34
C ARG A 179 -2.38 11.53 -10.87
N ALA A 180 -2.33 12.57 -10.05
CA ALA A 180 -2.02 12.43 -8.62
C ALA A 180 -3.15 11.76 -7.83
N ALA A 181 -4.40 11.81 -8.32
CA ALA A 181 -5.54 11.22 -7.66
C ALA A 181 -5.76 9.76 -8.06
N GLY A 182 -6.39 9.00 -7.16
CA GLY A 182 -6.74 7.60 -7.38
C GLY A 182 -7.73 7.43 -8.54
N LEU A 183 -8.55 8.44 -8.86
CA LEU A 183 -9.40 8.49 -10.04
C LEU A 183 -9.33 9.84 -10.74
N SER A 184 -8.82 9.86 -11.97
CA SER A 184 -8.87 11.02 -12.85
C SER A 184 -10.16 11.07 -13.66
N VAL A 185 -10.80 12.23 -13.70
CA VAL A 185 -12.03 12.45 -14.46
C VAL A 185 -11.91 13.70 -15.32
N ALA A 186 -12.22 13.58 -16.60
CA ALA A 186 -12.34 14.73 -17.50
C ALA A 186 -13.82 15.06 -17.74
N VAL A 187 -14.19 16.34 -17.70
CA VAL A 187 -15.53 16.77 -18.10
C VAL A 187 -15.71 16.74 -19.62
N ALA A 188 -16.94 16.71 -20.13
CA ALA A 188 -17.18 16.57 -21.56
C ALA A 188 -16.61 17.71 -22.42
N ASN A 189 -16.43 18.91 -21.86
CA ASN A 189 -15.78 20.06 -22.53
C ASN A 189 -14.25 20.09 -22.35
N ALA A 190 -13.65 19.11 -21.69
CA ALA A 190 -12.21 19.06 -21.50
C ALA A 190 -11.45 18.96 -22.83
N LEU A 191 -10.20 19.41 -22.84
CA LEU A 191 -9.30 19.27 -23.98
C LEU A 191 -9.13 17.79 -24.38
N PRO A 192 -8.92 17.47 -25.67
CA PRO A 192 -8.71 16.09 -26.12
C PRO A 192 -7.59 15.37 -25.37
N SER A 193 -6.45 16.03 -25.18
CA SER A 193 -5.30 15.51 -24.42
C SER A 193 -5.69 15.08 -23.00
N VAL A 194 -6.49 15.89 -22.30
CA VAL A 194 -6.97 15.60 -20.95
C VAL A 194 -7.88 14.38 -20.95
N LYS A 195 -8.82 14.29 -21.90
CA LYS A 195 -9.75 13.15 -22.04
C LYS A 195 -9.04 11.84 -22.34
N GLU A 196 -7.98 11.86 -23.15
CA GLU A 196 -7.19 10.68 -23.50
C GLU A 196 -6.47 10.07 -22.29
N THR A 197 -6.05 10.90 -21.35
CA THR A 197 -5.31 10.46 -20.15
C THR A 197 -6.18 10.21 -18.93
N ALA A 198 -7.44 10.67 -18.94
CA ALA A 198 -8.37 10.49 -17.83
C ALA A 198 -8.91 9.04 -17.77
N ASP A 199 -9.05 8.50 -16.55
CA ASP A 199 -9.65 7.20 -16.34
C ASP A 199 -11.13 7.19 -16.77
N LEU A 200 -11.82 8.32 -16.63
CA LEU A 200 -13.23 8.47 -16.94
C LEU A 200 -13.48 9.83 -17.62
N VAL A 201 -14.30 9.83 -18.67
CA VAL A 201 -14.86 11.06 -19.25
C VAL A 201 -16.35 11.13 -18.91
N THR A 202 -16.81 12.27 -18.38
CA THR A 202 -18.25 12.45 -18.08
C THR A 202 -19.04 12.73 -19.35
N LYS A 203 -20.36 12.45 -19.31
CA LYS A 203 -21.27 12.80 -20.41
C LYS A 203 -21.57 14.29 -20.44
N GLY A 204 -21.83 14.88 -19.26
CA GLY A 204 -22.06 16.32 -19.12
C GLY A 204 -20.78 17.14 -19.16
N ALA A 205 -20.89 18.37 -19.67
CA ALA A 205 -19.85 19.39 -19.60
C ALA A 205 -19.93 20.17 -18.28
N ARG A 206 -18.79 20.70 -17.82
CA ARG A 206 -18.68 21.58 -16.65
C ARG A 206 -19.42 20.99 -15.44
N GLY A 207 -20.14 21.84 -14.69
CA GLY A 207 -20.90 21.44 -13.51
C GLY A 207 -21.85 20.27 -13.74
N LYS A 208 -22.43 20.09 -14.94
CA LYS A 208 -23.28 18.92 -15.25
C LYS A 208 -22.50 17.60 -15.24
N GLY A 209 -21.26 17.61 -15.72
CA GLY A 209 -20.36 16.47 -15.60
C GLY A 209 -20.04 16.14 -14.15
N VAL A 210 -19.80 17.16 -13.32
CA VAL A 210 -19.54 17.00 -11.89
C VAL A 210 -20.78 16.49 -11.13
N GLU A 211 -21.98 16.98 -11.44
CA GLU A 211 -23.25 16.48 -10.90
C GLU A 211 -23.43 14.97 -11.18
N ASP A 212 -23.19 14.54 -12.42
CA ASP A 212 -23.22 13.13 -12.83
C ASP A 212 -22.22 12.27 -12.05
N LEU A 213 -20.99 12.79 -11.91
CA LEU A 213 -19.92 12.12 -11.18
C LEU A 213 -20.30 11.95 -9.71
N ILE A 214 -20.78 13.00 -9.04
CA ILE A 214 -21.20 12.96 -7.64
C ILE A 214 -22.30 11.92 -7.43
N ARG A 215 -23.32 11.88 -8.31
CA ARG A 215 -24.38 10.85 -8.24
C ARG A 215 -23.81 9.44 -8.31
N LYS A 216 -22.82 9.20 -9.19
CA LYS A 216 -22.15 7.91 -9.30
C LYS A 216 -21.28 7.58 -8.10
N LEU A 217 -20.56 8.55 -7.53
CA LEU A 217 -19.73 8.35 -6.33
C LEU A 217 -20.58 7.98 -5.11
N ILE A 218 -21.74 8.63 -4.93
CA ILE A 218 -22.61 8.32 -3.79
C ILE A 218 -23.22 6.93 -3.93
N LYS A 219 -23.71 6.56 -5.12
CA LYS A 219 -24.45 5.30 -5.33
C LYS A 219 -23.58 4.08 -5.65
N LEU A 220 -22.50 4.27 -6.39
CA LEU A 220 -21.79 3.21 -7.12
C LEU A 220 -20.26 3.25 -6.94
N ASP A 221 -19.76 3.87 -5.86
CA ASP A 221 -18.32 3.97 -5.54
C ASP A 221 -17.57 2.65 -5.78
N HIS A 222 -18.06 1.56 -5.20
CA HIS A 222 -17.49 0.22 -5.30
C HIS A 222 -17.36 -0.31 -6.74
N LEU A 223 -18.23 0.10 -7.67
CA LEU A 223 -18.14 -0.30 -9.08
C LEU A 223 -17.06 0.49 -9.82
N ILE A 224 -16.87 1.77 -9.46
CA ILE A 224 -15.88 2.65 -10.08
C ILE A 224 -14.46 2.16 -9.74
N VAL A 225 -14.26 1.63 -8.53
CA VAL A 225 -12.98 1.13 -8.04
C VAL A 225 -12.52 -0.16 -8.73
N ARG A 226 -13.43 -0.96 -9.30
CA ARG A 226 -13.13 -2.27 -9.91
C ARG A 226 -12.30 -2.23 -11.20
N LYS A 227 -11.86 -1.06 -11.68
CA LYS A 227 -11.00 -0.95 -12.87
C LYS A 227 -9.62 -1.59 -12.63
N ARG A 228 -9.12 -2.29 -13.65
CA ARG A 228 -7.84 -3.04 -13.59
C ARG A 228 -6.63 -2.17 -13.24
N SER A 229 -6.60 -0.89 -13.65
CA SER A 229 -5.51 0.05 -13.35
C SER A 229 -5.24 0.22 -11.86
N ARG A 230 -6.27 0.00 -11.03
CA ARG A 230 -6.20 0.16 -9.57
C ARG A 230 -6.04 -1.14 -8.81
N GLY A 231 -6.17 -2.28 -9.48
CA GLY A 231 -6.08 -3.57 -8.82
C GLY A 231 -4.67 -3.89 -8.33
N ILE A 232 -4.58 -4.69 -7.28
CA ILE A 232 -3.30 -5.21 -6.76
C ILE A 232 -2.93 -6.42 -7.61
N LEU A 233 -1.75 -6.40 -8.23
CA LEU A 233 -1.31 -7.50 -9.09
C LEU A 233 -1.16 -8.77 -8.24
N LEU A 234 -1.90 -9.81 -8.58
CA LEU A 234 -1.82 -11.11 -7.91
C LEU A 234 -0.88 -12.07 -8.65
N GLY A 235 -0.86 -12.00 -9.99
CA GLY A 235 -0.16 -12.98 -10.80
C GLY A 235 -0.68 -13.08 -12.22
N THR A 236 -0.50 -14.24 -12.85
CA THR A 236 -0.90 -14.48 -14.24
C THR A 236 -1.72 -15.76 -14.41
N ALA A 237 -2.73 -15.70 -15.28
CA ALA A 237 -3.53 -16.84 -15.71
C ALA A 237 -3.67 -16.82 -17.23
N HIS A 238 -3.27 -17.90 -17.90
CA HIS A 238 -3.30 -18.01 -19.37
C HIS A 238 -2.66 -16.80 -20.08
N GLY A 239 -1.48 -16.37 -19.63
CA GLY A 239 -0.75 -15.21 -20.17
C GLY A 239 -1.34 -13.84 -19.84
N LYS A 240 -2.47 -13.76 -19.11
CA LYS A 240 -3.11 -12.50 -18.72
C LYS A 240 -2.85 -12.17 -17.26
N LYS A 241 -2.53 -10.90 -16.97
CA LYS A 241 -2.39 -10.39 -15.59
C LYS A 241 -3.73 -10.47 -14.85
N VAL A 242 -3.67 -10.95 -13.61
CA VAL A 242 -4.81 -11.11 -12.70
C VAL A 242 -4.62 -10.16 -11.53
N TYR A 243 -5.67 -9.41 -11.20
CA TYR A 243 -5.64 -8.41 -10.15
C TYR A 243 -6.69 -8.67 -9.07
N LEU A 244 -6.38 -8.29 -7.84
CA LEU A 244 -7.32 -8.14 -6.73
C LEU A 244 -7.91 -6.73 -6.78
N SER A 245 -9.21 -6.60 -6.48
CA SER A 245 -9.81 -5.28 -6.35
C SER A 245 -9.33 -4.61 -5.04
N PRO A 246 -9.10 -3.29 -5.01
CA PRO A 246 -8.78 -2.56 -3.77
C PRO A 246 -9.84 -2.71 -2.67
N VAL A 247 -11.07 -3.06 -3.05
CA VAL A 247 -12.19 -3.27 -2.14
C VAL A 247 -12.46 -4.74 -1.84
N ALA A 248 -11.57 -5.65 -2.23
CA ALA A 248 -11.75 -7.07 -2.00
C ALA A 248 -11.54 -7.44 -0.54
N THR A 249 -12.42 -8.31 -0.03
CA THR A 249 -12.16 -9.15 1.13
C THR A 249 -11.67 -10.50 0.62
N VAL A 250 -10.42 -10.83 0.92
CA VAL A 250 -9.68 -11.97 0.37
C VAL A 250 -9.48 -13.00 1.47
N LEU A 251 -9.79 -14.26 1.22
CA LEU A 251 -9.40 -15.39 2.06
C LEU A 251 -8.24 -16.13 1.39
N ILE A 252 -7.08 -16.19 2.05
CA ILE A 252 -5.93 -16.99 1.67
C ILE A 252 -5.88 -18.20 2.60
N ALA A 253 -6.07 -19.41 2.06
CA ALA A 253 -6.14 -20.61 2.89
C ALA A 253 -5.46 -21.82 2.27
N GLY A 254 -4.91 -22.68 3.13
CA GLY A 254 -4.15 -23.87 2.76
C GLY A 254 -3.32 -24.38 3.93
N SER A 255 -2.75 -25.58 3.78
CA SER A 255 -1.94 -26.22 4.82
C SER A 255 -0.80 -25.32 5.34
N SER A 256 -0.31 -25.61 6.54
CA SER A 256 0.89 -24.93 7.07
C SER A 256 2.10 -25.15 6.16
N GLY A 257 2.98 -24.15 6.08
CA GLY A 257 4.23 -24.21 5.29
C GLY A 257 4.08 -24.18 3.76
N ILE A 258 2.89 -23.95 3.21
CA ILE A 258 2.65 -24.02 1.75
C ILE A 258 2.84 -22.70 0.99
N GLY A 259 3.37 -21.66 1.64
CA GLY A 259 3.63 -20.34 1.03
C GLY A 259 2.52 -19.30 1.18
N LYS A 260 1.61 -19.44 2.17
CA LYS A 260 0.56 -18.44 2.44
C LYS A 260 1.14 -17.05 2.75
N SER A 261 2.05 -16.98 3.73
CA SER A 261 2.69 -15.70 4.09
C SER A 261 3.66 -15.21 3.01
N THR A 262 4.27 -16.11 2.23
CA THR A 262 5.03 -15.71 1.03
C THR A 262 4.15 -14.95 0.03
N LEU A 263 2.93 -15.45 -0.23
CA LEU A 263 1.97 -14.73 -1.06
C LEU A 263 1.52 -13.42 -0.42
N ALA A 264 1.30 -13.40 0.89
CA ALA A 264 0.93 -12.19 1.62
C ALA A 264 2.02 -11.11 1.54
N THR A 265 3.30 -11.49 1.66
CA THR A 265 4.45 -10.59 1.49
C THR A 265 4.54 -10.03 0.08
N ALA A 266 4.37 -10.89 -0.93
CA ALA A 266 4.33 -10.43 -2.31
C ALA A 266 3.21 -9.40 -2.52
N LEU A 267 2.04 -9.61 -1.89
CA LEU A 267 0.96 -8.63 -1.90
C LEU A 267 1.37 -7.32 -1.19
N THR A 268 2.00 -7.38 -0.01
CA THR A 268 2.43 -6.15 0.70
C THR A 268 3.40 -5.32 -0.11
N GLU A 269 4.34 -5.94 -0.84
CA GLU A 269 5.24 -5.21 -1.74
C GLU A 269 4.46 -4.46 -2.83
N ARG A 270 3.46 -5.11 -3.45
CA ARG A 270 2.60 -4.43 -4.45
C ARG A 270 1.75 -3.32 -3.83
N LEU A 271 1.41 -3.40 -2.55
CA LEU A 271 0.74 -2.32 -1.83
C LEU A 271 1.69 -1.13 -1.66
N VAL A 272 2.92 -1.37 -1.22
CA VAL A 272 3.96 -0.32 -1.08
C VAL A 272 4.24 0.36 -2.42
N GLU A 273 4.43 -0.41 -3.50
CA GLU A 273 4.63 0.13 -4.85
C GLU A 273 3.49 1.03 -5.32
N LYS A 274 2.27 0.81 -4.82
CA LYS A 274 1.08 1.62 -5.13
C LYS A 274 0.83 2.74 -4.13
N GLY A 275 1.71 2.93 -3.13
CA GLY A 275 1.51 3.90 -2.06
C GLY A 275 0.27 3.60 -1.22
N LEU A 276 -0.06 2.32 -1.04
CA LEU A 276 -1.18 1.86 -0.22
C LEU A 276 -0.67 1.40 1.13
N GLN A 277 -1.23 1.99 2.19
CA GLN A 277 -0.85 1.66 3.56
C GLN A 277 -1.50 0.34 3.99
N PHE A 278 -0.77 -0.51 4.71
CA PHE A 278 -1.30 -1.73 5.29
C PHE A 278 -1.00 -1.88 6.78
N CYS A 279 -1.80 -2.70 7.46
CA CYS A 279 -1.55 -3.16 8.82
C CYS A 279 -1.70 -4.68 8.85
N ILE A 280 -0.67 -5.38 9.33
CA ILE A 280 -0.67 -6.83 9.53
C ILE A 280 -0.93 -7.12 11.01
N PHE A 281 -1.84 -8.05 11.29
CA PHE A 281 -1.96 -8.71 12.58
C PHE A 281 -1.33 -10.08 12.45
N ASP A 282 -0.27 -10.30 13.22
CA ASP A 282 0.62 -11.44 13.10
C ASP A 282 0.79 -12.13 14.46
N PRO A 283 -0.10 -13.08 14.79
CA PRO A 283 -0.05 -13.78 16.08
C PRO A 283 1.18 -14.67 16.29
N GLU A 284 1.88 -15.02 15.21
CA GLU A 284 3.02 -15.96 15.22
C GLU A 284 4.37 -15.26 14.95
N GLY A 285 4.38 -13.96 14.66
CA GLY A 285 5.61 -13.17 14.47
C GLY A 285 6.34 -13.45 13.14
N ASP A 286 5.63 -13.95 12.14
CA ASP A 286 6.16 -14.36 10.84
C ASP A 286 6.56 -13.22 9.91
N TYR A 287 6.07 -12.02 10.17
CA TYR A 287 6.40 -10.80 9.43
C TYR A 287 7.42 -9.93 10.19
N ASP A 288 8.08 -10.46 11.21
CA ASP A 288 9.18 -9.75 11.86
C ASP A 288 10.31 -9.44 10.86
N GLY A 289 10.74 -8.18 10.83
CA GLY A 289 11.71 -7.67 9.87
C GLY A 289 11.18 -7.45 8.44
N LEU A 290 9.86 -7.43 8.21
CA LEU A 290 9.26 -7.02 6.94
C LEU A 290 9.72 -5.59 6.58
N GLN A 291 10.40 -5.40 5.44
CA GLN A 291 10.93 -4.09 5.08
C GLN A 291 9.78 -3.11 4.76
N GLY A 292 9.95 -1.86 5.19
CA GLY A 292 8.95 -0.81 4.97
C GLY A 292 7.74 -0.88 5.89
N ALA A 293 7.79 -1.68 6.95
CA ALA A 293 6.79 -1.72 8.01
C ALA A 293 7.42 -1.57 9.40
N VAL A 294 6.70 -0.91 10.32
CA VAL A 294 7.10 -0.73 11.71
C VAL A 294 6.55 -1.88 12.54
N PRO A 295 7.39 -2.68 13.23
CA PRO A 295 6.92 -3.71 14.14
C PRO A 295 6.37 -3.07 15.43
N LEU A 296 5.27 -3.62 15.94
CA LEU A 296 4.68 -3.30 17.23
C LEU A 296 4.57 -4.58 18.06
N GLY A 297 5.21 -4.58 19.23
CA GLY A 297 5.39 -5.78 20.03
C GLY A 297 6.50 -6.68 19.50
N ASP A 298 6.92 -7.63 20.33
CA ASP A 298 7.91 -8.65 20.03
C ASP A 298 7.62 -9.92 20.86
N ALA A 299 8.60 -10.83 20.95
CA ALA A 299 8.44 -12.07 21.72
C ALA A 299 8.34 -11.87 23.24
N SER A 300 8.83 -10.73 23.77
CA SER A 300 8.86 -10.40 25.20
C SER A 300 7.88 -9.30 25.58
N SER A 301 7.55 -8.41 24.64
CA SER A 301 6.72 -7.22 24.89
C SER A 301 5.44 -7.27 24.06
N PRO A 302 4.25 -7.21 24.68
CA PRO A 302 2.99 -7.22 23.94
C PRO A 302 2.80 -5.90 23.15
N PRO A 303 2.05 -5.95 22.03
CA PRO A 303 1.77 -4.77 21.22
C PRO A 303 0.88 -3.76 21.95
N SER A 304 1.19 -2.47 21.82
CA SER A 304 0.39 -1.38 22.41
C SER A 304 -0.69 -0.88 21.46
N LYS A 305 -1.94 -0.82 21.95
CA LYS A 305 -3.09 -0.25 21.25
C LYS A 305 -2.91 1.22 20.89
N ASP A 306 -2.45 2.03 21.84
CA ASP A 306 -2.33 3.48 21.65
C ASP A 306 -1.23 3.79 20.62
N GLN A 307 -0.11 3.07 20.68
CA GLN A 307 0.96 3.20 19.68
C GLN A 307 0.47 2.78 18.29
N LEU A 308 -0.32 1.71 18.18
CA LEU A 308 -0.92 1.31 16.90
C LEU A 308 -1.79 2.42 16.32
N LEU A 309 -2.70 2.98 17.12
CA LEU A 309 -3.60 4.03 16.65
C LEU A 309 -2.87 5.33 16.30
N GLU A 310 -1.79 5.66 17.01
CA GLU A 310 -0.95 6.82 16.69
C GLU A 310 -0.19 6.63 15.36
N LEU A 311 0.46 5.47 15.18
CA LEU A 311 1.24 5.18 13.98
C LEU A 311 0.35 5.01 12.75
N ILE A 312 -0.83 4.42 12.89
CA ILE A 312 -1.70 4.16 11.74
C ILE A 312 -2.33 5.44 11.18
N ASP A 313 -2.45 6.47 12.01
CA ASP A 313 -2.92 7.79 11.60
C ASP A 313 -1.82 8.60 10.87
N LYS A 314 -0.55 8.16 10.94
CA LYS A 314 0.57 8.74 10.17
C LYS A 314 0.52 8.25 8.71
N PRO A 315 0.41 9.17 7.73
CA PRO A 315 0.41 8.80 6.31
C PRO A 315 1.66 8.01 5.90
N GLY A 316 1.47 6.88 5.22
CA GLY A 316 2.56 6.09 4.63
C GLY A 316 3.25 5.13 5.60
N THR A 317 2.84 5.08 6.86
CA THR A 317 3.38 4.13 7.85
C THR A 317 2.66 2.79 7.75
N ASN A 318 3.36 1.75 7.26
CA ASN A 318 2.87 0.38 7.35
C ASN A 318 3.24 -0.22 8.70
N ILE A 319 2.42 -1.12 9.22
CA ILE A 319 2.55 -1.64 10.58
C ILE A 319 2.43 -3.17 10.58
N VAL A 320 3.26 -3.83 11.39
CA VAL A 320 3.13 -5.25 11.75
C VAL A 320 2.87 -5.33 13.25
N VAL A 321 1.70 -5.82 13.64
CA VAL A 321 1.33 -6.06 15.04
C VAL A 321 1.70 -7.49 15.39
N ASN A 322 2.78 -7.65 16.14
CA ASN A 322 3.29 -8.94 16.56
C ASN A 322 2.58 -9.38 17.85
N GLY A 323 1.89 -10.52 17.79
CA GLY A 323 1.14 -11.08 18.91
C GLY A 323 1.88 -12.18 19.69
N LEU A 324 3.18 -12.37 19.48
CA LEU A 324 3.94 -13.47 20.10
C LEU A 324 3.91 -13.45 21.64
N ALA A 325 4.02 -12.26 22.24
CA ALA A 325 3.96 -12.10 23.70
C ALA A 325 2.54 -12.29 24.28
N LEU A 326 1.48 -12.36 23.46
CA LEU A 326 0.10 -12.56 23.91
C LEU A 326 -0.24 -14.05 23.99
N GLN A 327 -0.91 -14.45 25.08
CA GLN A 327 -1.43 -15.82 25.21
C GLN A 327 -2.51 -16.08 24.16
N VAL A 328 -2.67 -17.35 23.76
CA VAL A 328 -3.55 -17.74 22.64
C VAL A 328 -5.02 -17.32 22.87
N ASP A 329 -5.47 -17.36 24.11
CA ASP A 329 -6.81 -16.99 24.56
C ASP A 329 -7.01 -15.47 24.72
N GLU A 330 -5.94 -14.69 24.88
CA GLU A 330 -5.99 -13.22 24.96
C GLU A 330 -6.07 -12.54 23.58
N ARG A 331 -5.49 -13.17 22.55
CA ARG A 331 -5.40 -12.61 21.19
C ARG A 331 -6.73 -12.14 20.58
N PRO A 332 -7.85 -12.90 20.68
CA PRO A 332 -9.11 -12.43 20.13
C PRO A 332 -9.70 -11.24 20.89
N ASP A 333 -9.49 -11.12 22.21
CA ASP A 333 -9.94 -9.95 22.98
C ASP A 333 -9.13 -8.70 22.61
N PHE A 334 -7.80 -8.83 22.59
CA PHE A 334 -6.92 -7.76 22.12
C PHE A 334 -7.31 -7.27 20.74
N PHE A 335 -7.55 -8.18 19.78
CA PHE A 335 -7.96 -7.79 18.43
C PHE A 335 -9.33 -7.11 18.42
N ALA A 336 -10.32 -7.65 19.14
CA ALA A 336 -11.66 -7.06 19.22
C ALA A 336 -11.64 -5.63 19.78
N GLU A 337 -10.79 -5.35 20.76
CA GLU A 337 -10.64 -4.02 21.36
C GLU A 337 -10.03 -2.98 20.40
N LEU A 338 -9.27 -3.41 19.40
CA LEU A 338 -8.65 -2.53 18.39
C LEU A 338 -9.62 -2.15 17.27
N LEU A 339 -10.55 -3.03 16.93
CA LEU A 339 -11.44 -2.88 15.78
C LEU A 339 -12.22 -1.57 15.76
N PRO A 340 -12.81 -1.06 16.87
CA PRO A 340 -13.49 0.24 16.86
C PRO A 340 -12.56 1.42 16.51
N GLY A 341 -11.34 1.42 17.06
CA GLY A 341 -10.34 2.46 16.79
C GLY A 341 -9.89 2.45 15.33
N LEU A 342 -9.57 1.26 14.80
CA LEU A 342 -9.22 1.07 13.39
C LEU A 342 -10.37 1.45 12.47
N GLY A 343 -11.60 1.07 12.83
CA GLY A 343 -12.82 1.42 12.10
C GLY A 343 -13.00 2.93 12.00
N ASN A 344 -12.78 3.66 13.10
CA ASN A 344 -12.84 5.12 13.11
C ASN A 344 -11.75 5.76 12.23
N VAL A 345 -10.49 5.30 12.31
CA VAL A 345 -9.41 5.82 11.46
C VAL A 345 -9.72 5.56 9.98
N ARG A 346 -10.14 4.35 9.61
CA ARG A 346 -10.53 4.00 8.24
C ARG A 346 -11.73 4.79 7.76
N TYR A 347 -12.72 5.04 8.62
CA TYR A 347 -13.89 5.85 8.28
C TYR A 347 -13.50 7.29 7.94
N ARG A 348 -12.52 7.88 8.63
CA ARG A 348 -12.08 9.26 8.38
C ARG A 348 -11.07 9.39 7.24
N THR A 349 -10.17 8.40 7.09
CA THR A 349 -8.96 8.52 6.26
C THR A 349 -8.87 7.52 5.12
N ALA A 350 -9.72 6.47 5.13
CA ALA A 350 -9.57 5.24 4.35
C ALA A 350 -8.27 4.45 4.58
N ARG A 351 -7.55 4.75 5.68
CA ARG A 351 -6.31 4.07 6.06
C ARG A 351 -6.46 3.24 7.35
N PRO A 352 -5.75 2.11 7.48
CA PRO A 352 -4.93 1.52 6.43
C PRO A 352 -5.80 1.08 5.25
N ASN A 353 -5.25 1.17 4.06
CA ASN A 353 -5.95 0.75 2.84
C ASN A 353 -6.23 -0.75 2.89
N TRP A 354 -5.31 -1.52 3.48
CA TRP A 354 -5.43 -2.97 3.66
C TRP A 354 -5.20 -3.40 5.11
N LEU A 355 -6.11 -4.24 5.61
CA LEU A 355 -5.89 -5.04 6.82
C LEU A 355 -5.50 -6.45 6.42
N ILE A 356 -4.39 -6.96 6.93
CA ILE A 356 -3.94 -8.33 6.73
C ILE A 356 -4.00 -9.01 8.09
N ILE A 357 -4.76 -10.10 8.18
CA ILE A 357 -5.01 -10.81 9.42
C ILE A 357 -4.43 -12.21 9.22
N ASP A 358 -3.21 -12.45 9.71
CA ASP A 358 -2.61 -13.77 9.70
C ASP A 358 -3.15 -14.62 10.84
N GLU A 359 -3.17 -15.94 10.60
CA GLU A 359 -3.83 -16.95 11.42
C GLU A 359 -5.19 -16.48 11.96
N ALA A 360 -6.04 -15.98 11.06
CA ALA A 360 -7.32 -15.34 11.35
C ALA A 360 -8.28 -16.20 12.18
N HIS A 361 -8.06 -17.51 12.25
CA HIS A 361 -8.83 -18.42 13.11
C HIS A 361 -8.54 -18.23 14.62
N HIS A 362 -7.39 -17.66 14.99
CA HIS A 362 -7.08 -17.25 16.37
C HIS A 362 -7.70 -15.89 16.73
N LEU A 363 -7.76 -14.95 15.77
CA LEU A 363 -8.23 -13.59 16.01
C LEU A 363 -9.75 -13.43 15.85
N LEU A 364 -10.37 -14.26 15.01
CA LEU A 364 -11.80 -14.20 14.67
C LEU A 364 -12.47 -15.58 14.80
N PRO A 365 -12.42 -16.22 15.99
CA PRO A 365 -12.88 -17.59 16.17
C PRO A 365 -14.41 -17.71 16.07
N LYS A 366 -14.87 -18.82 15.50
CA LYS A 366 -16.30 -19.12 15.31
C LYS A 366 -17.15 -19.09 16.59
N LYS A 367 -16.55 -19.41 17.74
CA LYS A 367 -17.23 -19.39 19.04
C LYS A 367 -17.62 -17.97 19.51
N ARG A 368 -16.97 -16.94 18.99
CA ARG A 368 -17.30 -15.52 19.22
C ARG A 368 -17.95 -14.96 17.96
N GLU A 369 -19.26 -15.16 17.79
CA GLU A 369 -20.04 -14.38 16.82
C GLU A 369 -20.27 -12.96 17.37
N ASP A 370 -19.19 -12.18 17.53
CA ASP A 370 -19.29 -10.78 17.88
C ASP A 370 -19.71 -9.96 16.66
N THR A 371 -20.95 -9.49 16.68
CA THR A 371 -21.54 -8.67 15.61
C THR A 371 -20.78 -7.35 15.42
N ARG A 372 -20.14 -6.81 16.47
CA ARG A 372 -19.35 -5.56 16.41
C ARG A 372 -18.05 -5.75 15.63
N ALA A 373 -17.41 -6.91 15.79
CA ALA A 373 -16.20 -7.24 15.04
C ALA A 373 -16.48 -7.37 13.54
N VAL A 374 -17.60 -7.99 13.18
CA VAL A 374 -18.04 -8.14 11.77
C VAL A 374 -18.33 -6.78 11.13
N LEU A 375 -19.06 -5.89 11.82
CA LEU A 375 -19.35 -4.54 11.32
C LEU A 375 -18.07 -3.70 11.13
N SER A 376 -17.08 -3.87 12.00
CA SER A 376 -15.78 -3.19 11.86
C SER A 376 -14.95 -3.75 10.69
N LEU A 377 -15.20 -5.00 10.29
CA LEU A 377 -14.56 -5.68 9.16
C LEU A 377 -15.30 -5.52 7.82
N GLU A 378 -16.48 -4.91 7.78
CA GLU A 378 -17.17 -4.55 6.52
C GLU A 378 -16.39 -3.53 5.67
N LEU A 379 -15.18 -3.18 6.10
CA LEU A 379 -14.32 -2.24 5.43
C LEU A 379 -13.55 -2.91 4.26
N PRO A 380 -13.62 -2.31 3.05
CA PRO A 380 -12.99 -2.83 1.85
C PRO A 380 -11.47 -2.94 1.98
N GLY A 381 -10.85 -3.97 1.38
CA GLY A 381 -9.39 -4.16 1.44
C GLY A 381 -8.97 -4.88 2.71
N THR A 382 -9.28 -6.18 2.77
CA THR A 382 -8.94 -7.05 3.91
C THR A 382 -8.44 -8.39 3.38
N VAL A 383 -7.38 -8.94 3.95
CA VAL A 383 -6.84 -10.27 3.69
C VAL A 383 -6.93 -11.08 4.97
N LEU A 384 -7.60 -12.23 4.91
CA LEU A 384 -7.69 -13.22 5.97
C LEU A 384 -6.80 -14.39 5.57
N ILE A 385 -5.82 -14.73 6.39
CA ILE A 385 -4.93 -15.87 6.15
C ILE A 385 -5.19 -16.92 7.22
N THR A 386 -5.35 -18.20 6.82
CA THR A 386 -5.63 -19.26 7.79
C THR A 386 -5.28 -20.65 7.27
N VAL A 387 -4.97 -21.56 8.18
CA VAL A 387 -4.98 -23.01 7.94
C VAL A 387 -6.36 -23.67 8.17
N HIS A 388 -7.25 -23.01 8.93
CA HIS A 388 -8.55 -23.55 9.39
C HIS A 388 -9.70 -22.59 9.05
N PRO A 389 -10.18 -22.54 7.79
CA PRO A 389 -11.35 -21.75 7.43
C PRO A 389 -12.60 -22.06 8.28
N GLU A 390 -12.79 -23.32 8.66
CA GLU A 390 -13.89 -23.80 9.50
C GLU A 390 -13.92 -23.24 10.93
N ALA A 391 -12.79 -22.71 11.39
CA ALA A 391 -12.65 -22.14 12.72
C ALA A 391 -12.90 -20.63 12.75
N ILE A 392 -13.08 -19.98 11.60
CA ILE A 392 -13.38 -18.54 11.49
C ILE A 392 -14.90 -18.30 11.65
N SER A 393 -15.27 -17.16 12.24
CA SER A 393 -16.66 -16.68 12.31
C SER A 393 -17.38 -16.72 10.95
N THR A 394 -18.57 -17.31 10.94
CA THR A 394 -19.44 -17.41 9.75
C THR A 394 -19.81 -16.02 9.20
N GLY A 395 -20.04 -15.04 10.08
CA GLY A 395 -20.30 -13.66 9.67
C GLY A 395 -19.15 -13.06 8.86
N VAL A 396 -17.90 -13.30 9.28
CA VAL A 396 -16.70 -12.83 8.56
C VAL A 396 -16.54 -13.55 7.21
N LEU A 397 -16.73 -14.87 7.17
CA LEU A 397 -16.60 -15.65 5.94
C LEU A 397 -17.61 -15.21 4.86
N ARG A 398 -18.82 -14.77 5.25
CA ARG A 398 -19.82 -14.23 4.31
C ARG A 398 -19.38 -12.94 3.64
N LEU A 399 -18.47 -12.17 4.25
CA LEU A 399 -17.91 -10.95 3.65
C LEU A 399 -16.88 -11.25 2.56
N VAL A 400 -16.31 -12.45 2.52
CA VAL A 400 -15.27 -12.83 1.55
C VAL A 400 -15.79 -12.73 0.12
N THR A 401 -15.05 -11.97 -0.69
CA THR A 401 -15.33 -11.73 -2.11
C THR A 401 -14.37 -12.47 -3.04
N VAL A 402 -13.22 -12.90 -2.52
CA VAL A 402 -12.18 -13.62 -3.25
C VAL A 402 -11.61 -14.71 -2.35
N VAL A 403 -11.52 -15.93 -2.86
CA VAL A 403 -10.84 -17.06 -2.19
C VAL A 403 -9.61 -17.43 -2.98
N ILE A 404 -8.47 -17.52 -2.31
CA ILE A 404 -7.19 -18.00 -2.81
C ILE A 404 -6.81 -19.24 -2.01
N ALA A 405 -6.93 -20.41 -2.63
CA ALA A 405 -6.64 -21.69 -2.00
C ALA A 405 -5.30 -22.24 -2.50
N LEU A 406 -4.41 -22.59 -1.56
CA LEU A 406 -3.04 -23.02 -1.85
C LEU A 406 -2.85 -24.53 -1.59
N GLY A 407 -1.96 -25.12 -2.39
CA GLY A 407 -1.47 -26.48 -2.18
C GLY A 407 -2.43 -27.61 -2.56
N PRO A 408 -2.05 -28.87 -2.26
CA PRO A 408 -2.80 -30.07 -2.66
C PRO A 408 -4.25 -30.11 -2.15
N LYS A 409 -4.51 -29.50 -0.99
CA LYS A 409 -5.85 -29.46 -0.36
C LYS A 409 -6.70 -28.26 -0.81
N ALA A 410 -6.29 -27.50 -1.83
CA ALA A 410 -7.00 -26.29 -2.28
C ALA A 410 -8.49 -26.54 -2.64
N LYS A 411 -8.81 -27.70 -3.22
CA LYS A 411 -10.22 -28.08 -3.48
C LYS A 411 -11.03 -28.26 -2.20
N GLY A 412 -10.42 -28.82 -1.16
CA GLY A 412 -11.02 -28.96 0.16
C GLY A 412 -11.31 -27.61 0.79
N VAL A 413 -10.35 -26.67 0.70
CA VAL A 413 -10.52 -25.29 1.19
C VAL A 413 -11.76 -24.62 0.58
N ILE A 414 -11.98 -24.70 -0.74
CA ILE A 414 -13.19 -24.14 -1.37
C ILE A 414 -14.45 -24.80 -0.83
N LYS A 415 -14.48 -26.13 -0.68
CA LYS A 415 -15.64 -26.85 -0.15
C LYS A 415 -15.96 -26.43 1.28
N THR A 416 -14.94 -26.36 2.14
CA THR A 416 -15.09 -25.89 3.52
C THR A 416 -15.61 -24.46 3.55
N PHE A 417 -15.00 -23.55 2.79
CA PHE A 417 -15.48 -22.18 2.70
C PHE A 417 -16.95 -22.09 2.26
N CYS A 418 -17.36 -22.84 1.22
CA CYS A 418 -18.75 -22.86 0.75
C CYS A 418 -19.71 -23.32 1.86
N LYS A 419 -19.37 -24.41 2.56
CA LYS A 419 -20.17 -24.94 3.68
C LYS A 419 -20.35 -23.88 4.77
N GLU A 420 -19.27 -23.24 5.19
CA GLU A 420 -19.29 -22.30 6.30
C GLU A 420 -19.89 -20.94 5.93
N ALA A 421 -19.72 -20.49 4.69
CA ALA A 421 -20.31 -19.25 4.19
C ALA A 421 -21.79 -19.42 3.76
N GLY A 422 -22.29 -20.65 3.65
CA GLY A 422 -23.64 -20.93 3.15
C GLY A 422 -23.79 -20.73 1.64
N LEU A 423 -22.76 -21.09 0.87
CA LEU A 423 -22.71 -20.97 -0.58
C LEU A 423 -22.73 -22.35 -1.25
N GLU A 424 -23.22 -22.39 -2.49
CA GLU A 424 -23.13 -23.61 -3.30
C GLU A 424 -21.69 -23.87 -3.75
N VAL A 425 -21.29 -25.15 -3.69
CA VAL A 425 -19.97 -25.58 -4.16
C VAL A 425 -19.93 -25.51 -5.69
N PRO A 426 -18.91 -24.88 -6.31
CA PRO A 426 -18.77 -24.88 -7.76
C PRO A 426 -18.73 -26.30 -8.34
N ARG A 427 -19.52 -26.54 -9.39
CA ARG A 427 -19.63 -27.87 -10.06
C ARG A 427 -18.27 -28.42 -10.50
N SER A 428 -17.35 -27.55 -10.91
CA SER A 428 -15.99 -27.92 -11.31
C SER A 428 -14.96 -27.04 -10.62
N ILE A 429 -13.98 -27.69 -10.01
CA ILE A 429 -12.87 -27.06 -9.27
C ILE A 429 -11.57 -27.66 -9.82
N PRO A 430 -10.73 -26.89 -10.54
CA PRO A 430 -9.46 -27.40 -11.04
C PRO A 430 -8.47 -27.64 -9.90
N THR A 431 -7.57 -28.59 -10.10
CA THR A 431 -6.46 -28.84 -9.17
C THR A 431 -5.27 -27.97 -9.58
N PRO A 432 -4.78 -27.08 -8.69
CA PRO A 432 -3.55 -26.33 -8.96
C PRO A 432 -2.35 -27.30 -9.11
N LYS A 433 -1.45 -27.01 -10.06
CA LYS A 433 -0.20 -27.76 -10.28
C LYS A 433 0.99 -26.89 -9.95
N GLY A 434 2.04 -27.47 -9.35
CA GLY A 434 3.27 -26.76 -9.02
C GLY A 434 3.05 -25.63 -8.02
N ASP A 435 3.58 -24.46 -8.35
CA ASP A 435 3.50 -23.19 -7.60
C ASP A 435 2.18 -22.43 -7.79
N ARG A 436 1.27 -22.94 -8.61
CA ARG A 436 0.01 -22.26 -8.92
C ARG A 436 -0.94 -22.31 -7.72
N VAL A 437 -1.75 -21.27 -7.59
CA VAL A 437 -2.82 -21.16 -6.60
C VAL A 437 -4.19 -21.23 -7.27
N LEU A 438 -5.21 -21.61 -6.51
CA LEU A 438 -6.58 -21.67 -6.98
C LEU A 438 -7.32 -20.38 -6.57
N LEU A 439 -7.75 -19.58 -7.54
CA LEU A 439 -8.48 -18.34 -7.33
C LEU A 439 -9.96 -18.53 -7.64
N TRP A 440 -10.84 -18.06 -6.75
CA TRP A 440 -12.28 -18.04 -6.96
C TRP A 440 -12.89 -16.71 -6.51
N ARG A 441 -13.90 -16.23 -7.25
CA ARG A 441 -14.70 -15.04 -6.92
C ARG A 441 -16.16 -15.48 -6.79
N PRO A 442 -16.63 -15.81 -5.56
CA PRO A 442 -17.93 -16.45 -5.38
C PRO A 442 -19.11 -15.64 -5.92
N ARG A 443 -19.00 -14.31 -5.90
CA ARG A 443 -20.08 -13.39 -6.29
C ARG A 443 -20.10 -13.00 -7.77
N ASP A 444 -19.10 -13.42 -8.55
CA ASP A 444 -18.94 -13.01 -9.97
C ASP A 444 -19.45 -14.08 -10.96
N ASP A 445 -20.11 -15.14 -10.47
CA ASP A 445 -20.56 -16.33 -11.25
C ASP A 445 -19.43 -17.00 -12.08
N LYS A 446 -18.18 -16.76 -11.68
CA LYS A 446 -16.99 -17.30 -12.33
C LYS A 446 -16.55 -18.59 -11.65
N LYS A 447 -16.29 -19.61 -12.47
CA LYS A 447 -15.68 -20.86 -12.00
C LYS A 447 -14.29 -20.59 -11.40
N PRO A 448 -13.87 -21.35 -10.36
CA PRO A 448 -12.50 -21.29 -9.86
C PRO A 448 -11.49 -21.57 -10.98
N PHE A 449 -10.36 -20.87 -10.98
CA PHE A 449 -9.30 -21.02 -11.99
C PHE A 449 -7.91 -20.88 -11.37
N THR A 450 -6.88 -21.38 -12.06
CA THR A 450 -5.51 -21.39 -11.53
C THR A 450 -4.74 -20.13 -11.92
N VAL A 451 -4.02 -19.56 -10.96
CA VAL A 451 -3.17 -18.38 -11.14
C VAL A 451 -1.75 -18.76 -10.75
N LYS A 452 -0.75 -18.38 -11.55
CA LYS A 452 0.64 -18.36 -11.10
C LYS A 452 0.82 -17.07 -10.28
N PRO A 453 1.02 -17.14 -8.96
CA PRO A 453 1.18 -15.94 -8.15
C PRO A 453 2.47 -15.20 -8.54
N ILE A 454 2.52 -13.90 -8.22
CA ILE A 454 3.79 -13.19 -8.15
C ILE A 454 4.64 -13.73 -7.00
N GLU A 455 5.96 -13.68 -7.17
CA GLU A 455 6.92 -13.99 -6.11
C GLU A 455 7.33 -12.68 -5.42
N PRO A 456 7.59 -12.70 -4.09
CA PRO A 456 8.10 -11.54 -3.40
C PRO A 456 9.57 -11.29 -3.76
N ASP A 457 9.96 -10.02 -3.80
CA ASP A 457 11.37 -9.62 -3.90
C ASP A 457 12.11 -9.88 -2.57
N GLN A 458 11.38 -9.78 -1.45
CA GLN A 458 11.90 -10.09 -0.12
C GLN A 458 11.69 -11.56 0.24
N SER A 459 12.74 -12.21 0.75
CA SER A 459 12.60 -13.50 1.41
C SER A 459 12.19 -13.31 2.88
N LEU A 460 10.97 -13.74 3.23
CA LEU A 460 10.53 -13.76 4.64
C LEU A 460 11.45 -14.65 5.48
N LYS A 461 11.82 -14.16 6.67
CA LYS A 461 12.63 -14.88 7.69
C LYS A 461 11.88 -16.04 8.38
N ARG A 462 10.72 -16.47 7.87
CA ARG A 462 9.84 -17.49 8.49
C ARG A 462 10.48 -18.88 8.61
N HIS A 463 11.46 -19.21 7.76
CA HIS A 463 12.18 -20.49 7.88
C HIS A 463 13.45 -20.39 8.72
N SER A 464 13.84 -19.18 9.11
CA SER A 464 15.18 -18.95 9.62
C SER A 464 15.21 -19.16 11.15
N ARG A 465 14.37 -18.49 11.93
CA ARG A 465 14.43 -18.58 13.40
C ARG A 465 13.88 -19.86 14.01
N LYS A 466 12.81 -20.47 13.46
CA LYS A 466 12.24 -21.71 14.03
C LYS A 466 13.22 -22.89 14.03
N TYR A 467 14.08 -22.98 13.02
CA TYR A 467 15.13 -24.02 12.92
C TYR A 467 16.50 -23.52 13.38
N ALA A 468 16.69 -22.20 13.51
CA ALA A 468 17.90 -21.65 14.12
C ALA A 468 17.87 -21.69 15.64
N GLU A 469 16.71 -21.46 16.26
CA GLU A 469 16.54 -21.39 17.72
C GLU A 469 15.71 -22.56 18.27
N GLY A 470 14.72 -23.08 17.53
CA GLY A 470 13.86 -24.19 17.98
C GLY A 470 14.50 -25.58 17.81
N GLU A 471 14.11 -26.55 18.64
CA GLU A 471 14.66 -27.91 18.61
C GLU A 471 14.14 -28.74 17.41
N LEU A 472 15.06 -29.17 16.56
CA LEU A 472 14.84 -30.23 15.57
C LEU A 472 14.78 -31.59 16.27
N ASP A 473 13.92 -32.48 15.77
CA ASP A 473 13.89 -33.87 16.18
C ASP A 473 15.22 -34.59 15.85
N GLU A 474 15.39 -35.81 16.34
CA GLU A 474 16.63 -36.58 16.12
C GLU A 474 16.91 -36.79 14.62
N ALA A 475 15.87 -36.99 13.80
CA ALA A 475 16.01 -37.18 12.36
C ALA A 475 16.40 -35.89 11.61
N GLY A 476 16.03 -34.73 12.14
CA GLY A 476 16.32 -33.42 11.56
C GLY A 476 17.61 -32.77 12.06
N SER A 477 18.20 -33.25 13.16
CA SER A 477 19.42 -32.70 13.76
C SER A 477 20.66 -32.96 12.90
N PHE A 478 21.65 -32.07 12.98
CA PHE A 478 22.97 -32.34 12.41
C PHE A 478 23.83 -33.11 13.41
N TYR A 479 24.64 -34.04 12.93
CA TYR A 479 25.57 -34.78 13.77
C TYR A 479 26.98 -34.62 13.24
N PHE A 480 27.86 -34.05 14.04
CA PHE A 480 29.29 -34.04 13.74
C PHE A 480 29.86 -35.42 14.05
N THR A 481 30.04 -36.20 12.99
CA THR A 481 30.61 -37.55 13.02
C THR A 481 31.91 -37.57 12.24
N GLY A 482 33.05 -37.52 12.94
CA GLY A 482 34.36 -37.61 12.29
C GLY A 482 34.58 -38.94 11.55
N PRO A 483 35.65 -39.07 10.74
CA PRO A 483 35.87 -40.22 9.84
C PRO A 483 35.87 -41.60 10.51
N LYS A 484 36.23 -41.66 11.80
CA LYS A 484 36.29 -42.89 12.61
C LYS A 484 35.09 -43.07 13.56
N LYS A 485 34.03 -42.25 13.44
CA LYS A 485 32.91 -42.15 14.41
C LYS A 485 33.35 -41.89 15.86
N ALA A 486 34.52 -41.29 16.06
CA ALA A 486 35.07 -41.02 17.39
C ALA A 486 34.31 -39.89 18.14
N MET A 487 33.62 -39.01 17.40
CA MET A 487 32.70 -38.00 17.92
C MET A 487 31.30 -38.20 17.35
N ASN A 488 30.29 -37.89 18.16
CA ASN A 488 28.88 -37.89 17.77
C ASN A 488 28.15 -36.75 18.48
N LEU A 489 28.46 -35.51 18.09
CA LEU A 489 27.89 -34.31 18.69
C LEU A 489 26.63 -33.88 17.92
N ARG A 490 25.50 -33.81 18.61
CA ARG A 490 24.20 -33.46 18.02
C ARG A 490 23.96 -31.95 18.09
N ALA A 491 23.84 -31.31 16.93
CA ALA A 491 23.32 -29.97 16.80
C ALA A 491 21.83 -30.02 16.40
N HIS A 492 20.95 -29.74 17.36
CA HIS A 492 19.50 -29.77 17.17
C HIS A 492 18.92 -28.46 16.64
N ASN A 493 19.73 -27.44 16.37
CA ASN A 493 19.33 -26.20 15.67
C ASN A 493 20.56 -25.50 15.08
N LEU A 494 20.36 -24.44 14.30
CA LEU A 494 21.45 -23.72 13.62
C LEU A 494 22.39 -22.96 14.58
N ILE A 495 21.89 -22.47 15.72
CA ILE A 495 22.73 -21.78 16.71
C ILE A 495 23.68 -22.75 17.40
N ILE A 496 23.17 -23.90 17.87
CA ILE A 496 23.98 -24.95 18.47
C ILE A 496 24.96 -25.51 17.43
N PHE A 497 24.57 -25.63 16.16
CA PHE A 497 25.49 -25.97 15.08
C PHE A 497 26.66 -24.98 14.99
N ALA A 498 26.36 -23.67 14.98
CA ALA A 498 27.41 -22.64 14.87
C ALA A 498 28.34 -22.65 16.10
N GLN A 499 27.80 -22.79 17.30
CA GLN A 499 28.58 -22.90 18.53
C GLN A 499 29.48 -24.15 18.56
N MET A 500 28.95 -25.30 18.14
CA MET A 500 29.71 -26.56 18.08
C MET A 500 30.79 -26.52 17.00
N ALA A 501 30.50 -25.93 15.85
CA ALA A 501 31.42 -25.80 14.74
C ALA A 501 32.68 -25.00 15.11
N GLU A 502 32.59 -24.03 16.02
CA GLU A 502 33.78 -23.30 16.51
C GLU A 502 34.75 -24.22 17.28
N GLY A 503 34.25 -25.27 17.94
CA GLY A 503 35.05 -26.18 18.78
C GLY A 503 35.38 -27.53 18.16
N ILE A 504 34.91 -27.84 16.94
CA ILE A 504 35.16 -29.12 16.28
C ILE A 504 36.60 -29.20 15.74
N ASP A 505 37.21 -30.38 15.68
CA ASP A 505 38.53 -30.54 15.06
C ASP A 505 38.45 -30.44 13.51
N ASP A 506 39.56 -30.08 12.87
CA ASP A 506 39.61 -29.88 11.42
C ASP A 506 39.36 -31.14 10.60
N GLU A 507 39.74 -32.31 11.12
CA GLU A 507 39.51 -33.60 10.44
C GLU A 507 38.01 -33.90 10.35
N THR A 508 37.27 -33.67 11.43
CA THR A 508 35.80 -33.79 11.47
C THR A 508 35.11 -32.71 10.64
N TRP A 509 35.59 -31.46 10.69
CA TRP A 509 35.02 -30.39 9.87
C TRP A 509 35.17 -30.70 8.36
N GLU A 510 36.37 -31.08 7.94
CA GLU A 510 36.68 -31.37 6.55
C GLU A 510 35.95 -32.60 6.03
N TYR A 511 35.78 -33.64 6.86
CA TYR A 511 35.00 -34.83 6.52
C TYR A 511 33.60 -34.48 5.99
N HIS A 512 32.85 -33.67 6.74
CA HIS A 512 31.51 -33.23 6.34
C HIS A 512 31.53 -32.18 5.22
N LEU A 513 32.53 -31.30 5.20
CA LEU A 513 32.71 -30.31 4.15
C LEU A 513 32.85 -30.98 2.78
N ARG A 514 33.71 -32.00 2.67
CA ARG A 514 33.95 -32.71 1.39
C ARG A 514 32.80 -33.63 0.99
N ALA A 515 32.01 -34.09 1.96
CA ALA A 515 30.78 -34.84 1.71
C ALA A 515 29.60 -33.94 1.25
N GLY A 516 29.70 -32.63 1.46
CA GLY A 516 28.64 -31.68 1.15
C GLY A 516 27.48 -31.71 2.16
N ASP A 517 27.75 -32.18 3.38
CA ASP A 517 26.71 -32.44 4.37
C ASP A 517 26.12 -31.14 4.93
N TYR A 518 26.90 -30.07 5.06
CA TYR A 518 26.43 -28.81 5.60
C TYR A 518 25.41 -28.16 4.66
N SER A 519 25.75 -28.00 3.38
CA SER A 519 24.82 -27.41 2.40
C SER A 519 23.57 -28.27 2.21
N LYS A 520 23.70 -29.60 2.29
CA LYS A 520 22.58 -30.53 2.22
C LYS A 520 21.66 -30.37 3.44
N TRP A 521 22.22 -30.30 4.65
CA TRP A 521 21.45 -30.09 5.87
C TRP A 521 20.75 -28.72 5.88
N PHE A 522 21.46 -27.64 5.49
CA PHE A 522 20.87 -26.31 5.36
C PHE A 522 19.73 -26.26 4.35
N ARG A 523 19.85 -27.01 3.24
CA ARG A 523 18.80 -27.07 2.21
C ARG A 523 17.59 -27.89 2.66
N GLN A 524 17.81 -29.01 3.33
CA GLN A 524 16.77 -30.01 3.60
C GLN A 524 16.06 -29.78 4.94
N GLN A 525 16.82 -29.50 6.00
CA GLN A 525 16.29 -29.38 7.36
C GLN A 525 16.07 -27.91 7.76
N ILE A 526 17.06 -27.04 7.57
CA ILE A 526 16.92 -25.60 7.87
C ILE A 526 16.05 -24.89 6.82
N ARG A 527 15.99 -25.42 5.61
CA ARG A 527 15.24 -24.89 4.45
C ARG A 527 15.70 -23.50 4.00
N ASP A 528 16.97 -23.18 4.20
CA ASP A 528 17.60 -21.96 3.69
C ASP A 528 18.40 -22.27 2.41
N LYS A 529 17.81 -21.92 1.26
CA LYS A 529 18.41 -22.18 -0.06
C LYS A 529 19.62 -21.30 -0.35
N ASP A 530 19.65 -20.08 0.18
CA ASP A 530 20.73 -19.13 -0.08
C ASP A 530 21.94 -19.46 0.80
N LEU A 531 21.72 -19.79 2.07
CA LEU A 531 22.77 -20.35 2.93
C LEU A 531 23.32 -21.65 2.34
N ALA A 532 22.45 -22.56 1.90
CA ALA A 532 22.90 -23.78 1.25
C ALA A 532 23.66 -23.55 -0.06
N ARG A 533 23.37 -22.49 -0.81
CA ARG A 533 24.12 -22.16 -2.05
C ARG A 533 25.51 -21.65 -1.71
N GLU A 534 25.60 -20.68 -0.80
CA GLU A 534 26.86 -20.08 -0.35
C GLU A 534 27.77 -21.11 0.35
N THR A 535 27.21 -21.95 1.22
CA THR A 535 27.96 -23.06 1.83
C THR A 535 28.44 -24.08 0.79
N ALA A 536 27.62 -24.38 -0.23
CA ALA A 536 28.03 -25.28 -1.31
C ALA A 536 29.17 -24.72 -2.17
N GLU A 537 29.35 -23.39 -2.23
CA GLU A 537 30.51 -22.76 -2.88
C GLU A 537 31.78 -23.02 -2.06
N ALA A 538 31.71 -22.86 -0.73
CA ALA A 538 32.81 -23.18 0.18
C ALA A 538 33.17 -24.68 0.17
N GLU A 539 32.17 -25.57 0.12
CA GLU A 539 32.39 -27.03 0.05
C GLU A 539 33.12 -27.46 -1.24
N LYS A 540 32.86 -26.76 -2.36
CA LYS A 540 33.45 -27.06 -3.67
C LYS A 540 34.85 -26.48 -3.86
N ASP A 541 35.22 -25.42 -3.13
CA ASP A 541 36.54 -24.83 -3.25
C ASP A 541 37.58 -25.68 -2.51
N LYS A 542 38.39 -26.42 -3.29
CA LYS A 542 39.46 -27.28 -2.77
C LYS A 542 40.68 -26.50 -2.27
N ARG A 543 40.73 -25.19 -2.49
CA ARG A 543 41.84 -24.34 -2.04
C ARG A 543 41.67 -23.83 -0.62
N LEU A 544 40.44 -23.88 -0.10
CA LEU A 544 40.14 -23.45 1.26
C LEU A 544 40.63 -24.47 2.27
N SER A 545 41.32 -24.00 3.30
CA SER A 545 41.62 -24.80 4.49
C SER A 545 40.33 -25.12 5.28
N PRO A 546 40.35 -26.13 6.15
CA PRO A 546 39.24 -26.39 7.07
C PRO A 546 38.88 -25.17 7.91
N GLU A 547 39.87 -24.42 8.40
CA GLU A 547 39.68 -23.20 9.18
C GLU A 547 39.02 -22.07 8.36
N GLU A 548 39.47 -21.85 7.13
CA GLU A 548 38.94 -20.80 6.23
C GLU A 548 37.51 -21.11 5.80
N SER A 549 37.25 -22.35 5.39
CA SER A 549 35.90 -22.80 5.01
C SER A 549 34.94 -22.73 6.19
N ARG A 550 35.39 -23.08 7.39
CA ARG A 550 34.62 -22.96 8.62
C ARG A 550 34.26 -21.53 8.94
N LYS A 551 35.24 -20.62 8.87
CA LYS A 551 35.00 -19.19 9.06
C LYS A 551 33.96 -18.64 8.08
N LEU A 552 34.08 -18.97 6.79
CA LEU A 552 33.13 -18.53 5.76
C LEU A 552 31.71 -19.05 6.03
N VAL A 553 31.56 -20.33 6.37
CA VAL A 553 30.26 -20.91 6.69
C VAL A 553 29.66 -20.29 7.95
N LEU A 554 30.45 -20.11 9.01
CA LEU A 554 30.01 -19.47 10.25
C LEU A 554 29.66 -17.99 10.05
N GLU A 555 30.42 -17.25 9.26
CA GLU A 555 30.10 -15.86 8.90
C GLU A 555 28.80 -15.78 8.09
N ALA A 556 28.57 -16.70 7.15
CA ALA A 556 27.33 -16.79 6.39
C ALA A 556 26.12 -17.10 7.28
N VAL A 557 26.30 -17.95 8.30
CA VAL A 557 25.29 -18.21 9.33
C VAL A 557 25.08 -16.96 10.20
N ARG A 558 26.13 -16.38 10.77
CA ARG A 558 26.03 -15.23 11.67
C ARG A 558 25.41 -14.00 10.99
N ARG A 559 25.81 -13.70 9.76
CA ARG A 559 25.25 -12.59 8.95
C ARG A 559 23.75 -12.74 8.74
N ARG A 560 23.25 -13.96 8.63
CA ARG A 560 21.83 -14.23 8.40
C ARG A 560 21.02 -14.40 9.69
N TYR A 561 21.64 -14.84 10.78
CA TYR A 561 20.92 -15.35 11.96
C TYR A 561 21.34 -14.75 13.32
N THR A 562 22.48 -14.09 13.43
CA THR A 562 22.99 -13.57 14.72
C THR A 562 23.36 -12.07 14.71
N ALA A 563 23.20 -11.37 13.59
CA ALA A 563 23.41 -9.92 13.56
C ALA A 563 22.20 -9.18 14.18
N PRO A 564 22.40 -8.24 15.13
CA PRO A 564 21.38 -7.25 15.49
C PRO A 564 20.97 -6.51 14.22
N ALA A 565 19.70 -6.13 14.10
CA ALA A 565 19.25 -5.25 13.03
C ALA A 565 20.05 -3.93 13.11
N THR A 566 21.10 -3.79 12.30
CA THR A 566 21.81 -2.54 12.17
C THR A 566 20.89 -1.56 11.45
N ALA A 567 20.74 -0.38 12.04
CA ALA A 567 20.00 0.75 11.48
C ALA A 567 20.53 1.07 10.05
N PRO A 568 19.69 1.61 9.16
CA PRO A 568 20.14 2.00 7.83
C PRO A 568 21.30 3.00 7.93
N GLU A 569 22.37 2.76 7.17
CA GLU A 569 23.37 3.79 6.89
C GLU A 569 22.69 4.97 6.16
N LYS A 570 23.12 6.18 6.53
CA LYS A 570 22.48 7.48 6.24
C LYS A 570 22.30 7.82 4.77
#